data_AF-A0A7G5LW86-F1
#
_entry.id   AF-A0A7G5LW86-F1
#
_cell.length_a   1.000
_cell.length_b   1.000
_cell.length_c   1.000
_cell.angle_alpha   90.00
_cell.angle_beta   90.00
_cell.angle_gamma   90.00
#
_symmetry.space_group_name_H-M   'P 1'
#
loop_
_entity.id
_entity.type
_entity.pdbx_description
1 polymer ?
#
loop_
_entity_poly.entity_id
_entity_poly.type
_entity_poly.pdbx_seq_one_letter_code
_entity_poly.pdbx_strand_id
1 'polypeptide(L)'
;MTDETPADRYARLRERFGATLRGVPDDAWDNPTPCEDWSVRALVQHVVDTQGLFESLVGRTIPPAPSDGLRAAYDHATGTVLADLRDPEVAGTPYESPIFGATTFEAMVDGFLSFDFVVHG
;
A
#
# COMPACT_ATOMS: atom_id res chain seq x y z
N MET A 1 -25.05 11.70 -0.85
CA MET A 1 -23.62 11.53 -0.55
C MET A 1 -23.43 10.06 -0.35
N THR A 2 -22.84 9.37 -1.32
CA THR A 2 -22.43 7.98 -1.10
C THR A 2 -21.21 8.06 -0.19
N ASP A 3 -21.27 7.45 1.00
CA ASP A 3 -20.10 7.33 1.85
C ASP A 3 -19.03 6.52 1.09
N GLU A 4 -17.83 7.08 0.94
CA GLU A 4 -16.67 6.40 0.34
C GLU A 4 -16.27 5.23 1.25
N THR A 5 -16.24 4.00 0.71
CA THR A 5 -15.78 2.84 1.47
C THR A 5 -14.25 2.86 1.64
N PRO A 6 -13.68 2.14 2.62
CA PRO A 6 -12.23 1.93 2.71
C PRO A 6 -11.62 1.45 1.39
N ALA A 7 -12.29 0.52 0.69
CA ALA A 7 -11.85 0.02 -0.61
C ALA A 7 -11.81 1.11 -1.68
N ASP A 8 -12.84 1.97 -1.74
CA ASP A 8 -12.90 3.09 -2.68
C ASP A 8 -11.80 4.12 -2.42
N ARG A 9 -11.58 4.46 -1.14
CA ARG A 9 -10.52 5.39 -0.74
C ARG A 9 -9.15 4.85 -1.09
N TYR A 10 -8.87 3.61 -0.71
CA TYR A 10 -7.60 2.95 -1.01
C TYR A 10 -7.37 2.91 -2.52
N ALA A 11 -8.37 2.50 -3.31
CA ALA A 11 -8.30 2.45 -4.77
C ALA A 11 -7.95 3.81 -5.39
N ARG A 12 -8.60 4.89 -4.93
CA ARG A 12 -8.33 6.25 -5.41
C ARG A 12 -6.92 6.72 -5.06
N LEU A 13 -6.46 6.45 -3.84
CA LEU A 13 -5.15 6.91 -3.37
C LEU A 13 -3.99 6.14 -4.02
N ARG A 14 -4.11 4.80 -4.16
CA ARG A 14 -3.11 4.02 -4.90
C ARG A 14 -3.02 4.45 -6.37
N GLU A 15 -4.14 4.84 -6.99
CA GLU A 15 -4.09 5.31 -8.39
C GLU A 15 -3.36 6.64 -8.49
N ARG A 16 -3.61 7.56 -7.54
CA ARG A 16 -2.89 8.83 -7.47
C ARG A 16 -1.38 8.63 -7.31
N PHE A 17 -0.96 7.81 -6.34
CA PHE A 17 0.45 7.50 -6.14
C PHE A 17 1.05 6.80 -7.37
N GLY A 18 0.33 5.83 -7.95
CA GLY A 18 0.74 5.13 -9.17
C GLY A 18 0.93 6.07 -10.36
N ALA A 19 0.09 7.11 -10.49
CA ALA A 19 0.25 8.15 -11.50
C ALA A 19 1.53 8.98 -11.29
N THR A 20 1.83 9.37 -10.05
CA THR A 20 3.11 10.02 -9.70
C THR A 20 4.28 9.10 -10.05
N LEU A 21 4.21 7.82 -9.65
CA LEU A 21 5.24 6.83 -9.91
C LEU A 21 5.51 6.69 -11.41
N ARG A 22 4.48 6.60 -12.25
CA ARG A 22 4.59 6.56 -13.74
C ARG A 22 5.38 7.71 -14.33
N GLY A 23 5.45 8.86 -13.66
CA GLY A 23 6.24 10.02 -14.08
C GLY A 23 7.75 9.92 -13.78
N VAL A 24 8.20 8.98 -12.95
CA VAL A 24 9.62 8.87 -12.55
C VAL A 24 10.50 8.38 -13.72
N PRO A 25 11.49 9.15 -14.19
CA PRO A 25 12.43 8.68 -15.22
C PRO A 25 13.27 7.47 -14.75
N ASP A 26 13.67 6.60 -15.67
CA ASP A 26 14.44 5.38 -15.35
C ASP A 26 15.81 5.66 -14.72
N ASP A 27 16.36 6.85 -14.91
CA ASP A 27 17.63 7.32 -14.32
C ASP A 27 17.46 8.12 -13.02
N ALA A 28 16.21 8.35 -12.57
CA ALA A 28 15.91 9.18 -11.40
C ALA A 28 15.67 8.38 -10.11
N TRP A 29 15.78 7.05 -10.13
CA TRP A 29 15.47 6.19 -8.99
C TRP A 29 16.37 6.41 -7.78
N ASP A 30 17.58 6.90 -7.99
CA ASP A 30 18.55 7.16 -6.92
C ASP A 30 18.55 8.63 -6.45
N ASN A 31 17.66 9.46 -7.01
CA ASN A 31 17.49 10.84 -6.57
C ASN A 31 16.90 10.90 -5.14
N PRO A 32 17.26 11.93 -4.35
CA PRO A 32 16.74 12.10 -3.00
C PRO A 32 15.24 12.44 -3.00
N THR A 33 14.59 12.14 -1.88
CA THR A 33 13.20 12.51 -1.59
C THR A 33 13.13 13.49 -0.41
N PRO A 34 11.97 14.10 -0.12
CA PRO A 34 11.78 14.87 1.12
C PRO A 34 11.88 14.04 2.40
N CYS A 35 11.74 12.71 2.31
CA CYS A 35 12.06 11.79 3.39
C CYS A 35 13.60 11.69 3.48
N GLU A 36 14.16 12.23 4.57
CA GLU A 36 15.61 12.22 4.79
C GLU A 36 16.16 10.78 4.66
N ASP A 37 17.33 10.66 4.04
CA ASP A 37 18.02 9.40 3.73
C ASP A 37 17.35 8.46 2.71
N TRP A 38 16.19 8.82 2.15
CA TRP A 38 15.49 7.95 1.18
C TRP A 38 15.64 8.47 -0.24
N SER A 39 16.15 7.61 -1.12
CA SER A 39 16.02 7.78 -2.56
C SER A 39 14.60 7.41 -3.02
N VAL A 40 14.23 7.78 -4.25
CA VAL A 40 12.95 7.37 -4.85
C VAL A 40 12.77 5.85 -4.79
N ARG A 41 13.85 5.09 -5.06
CA ARG A 41 13.88 3.63 -4.94
C ARG A 41 13.54 3.17 -3.53
N ALA A 42 14.18 3.76 -2.52
CA ALA A 42 13.98 3.38 -1.13
C ALA A 42 12.54 3.68 -0.67
N LEU A 43 12.00 4.85 -1.05
CA LEU A 43 10.63 5.23 -0.72
C LEU A 43 9.60 4.31 -1.37
N VAL A 44 9.76 3.97 -2.65
CA VAL A 44 8.81 3.06 -3.32
C VAL A 44 8.93 1.64 -2.79
N GLN A 45 10.13 1.17 -2.48
CA GLN A 45 10.33 -0.12 -1.81
C GLN A 45 9.63 -0.15 -0.46
N HIS A 46 9.74 0.92 0.33
CA HIS A 46 9.00 1.05 1.59
C HIS A 46 7.49 0.92 1.39
N VAL A 47 6.91 1.65 0.44
CA VAL A 47 5.46 1.59 0.16
C VAL A 47 5.02 0.18 -0.22
N VAL A 48 5.83 -0.55 -1.00
CA VAL A 48 5.60 -1.95 -1.38
C VAL A 48 5.67 -2.89 -0.16
N ASP A 49 6.74 -2.79 0.61
CA ASP A 49 7.00 -3.67 1.76
C ASP A 49 5.93 -3.52 2.84
N THR A 50 5.47 -2.29 3.07
CA THR A 50 4.41 -1.99 4.03
C THR A 50 3.09 -2.67 3.64
N GLN A 51 2.79 -2.87 2.34
CA GLN A 51 1.61 -3.66 1.94
C GLN A 51 1.73 -5.12 2.42
N GLY A 52 2.89 -5.75 2.18
CA GLY A 52 3.14 -7.13 2.57
C GLY A 52 3.15 -7.33 4.08
N LEU A 53 3.67 -6.35 4.82
CA LEU A 53 3.61 -6.35 6.29
C LEU A 53 2.15 -6.42 6.76
N PHE A 54 1.24 -5.62 6.22
CA PHE A 54 -0.14 -5.56 6.67
C PHE A 54 -0.94 -6.81 6.31
N GLU A 55 -0.69 -7.39 5.14
CA GLU A 55 -1.22 -8.73 4.79
C GLU A 55 -0.78 -9.79 5.81
N SER A 56 0.49 -9.74 6.24
CA SER A 56 1.03 -10.72 7.20
C SER A 56 0.39 -10.65 8.59
N LEU A 57 -0.13 -9.48 9.00
CA LEU A 57 -0.82 -9.30 10.28
C LEU A 57 -2.13 -10.10 10.35
N VAL A 58 -2.72 -10.41 9.22
CA VAL A 58 -3.94 -11.23 9.10
C VAL A 58 -3.64 -12.62 8.52
N GLY A 59 -2.38 -13.07 8.61
CA GLY A 59 -1.96 -14.40 8.19
C GLY A 59 -1.91 -14.61 6.68
N ARG A 60 -1.87 -13.52 5.90
CA ARG A 60 -1.81 -13.53 4.44
C ARG A 60 -0.42 -13.14 3.95
N THR A 61 -0.16 -13.37 2.67
CA THR A 61 1.11 -13.01 2.04
C THR A 61 0.87 -12.54 0.63
N ILE A 62 1.58 -11.48 0.22
CA ILE A 62 1.60 -11.06 -1.18
C ILE A 62 2.52 -12.02 -1.95
N PRO A 63 2.03 -12.69 -3.01
CA PRO A 63 2.88 -13.53 -3.86
C PRO A 63 4.02 -12.71 -4.50
N PRO A 64 5.08 -13.37 -4.99
CA PRO A 64 6.09 -12.69 -5.80
C PRO A 64 5.47 -12.01 -7.02
N ALA A 65 5.91 -10.79 -7.30
CA ALA A 65 5.44 -10.04 -8.46
C ALA A 65 5.79 -10.79 -9.78
N PRO A 66 4.92 -10.73 -10.80
CA PRO A 66 5.10 -11.45 -12.05
C PRO A 66 6.24 -10.92 -12.94
N SER A 67 6.78 -9.74 -12.62
CA SER A 67 7.89 -9.12 -13.34
C SER A 67 8.78 -8.33 -12.38
N ASP A 68 10.04 -8.14 -12.78
CA ASP A 68 11.01 -7.35 -12.02
C ASP A 68 10.69 -5.85 -12.05
N GLY A 69 11.20 -5.13 -11.05
CA GLY A 69 11.15 -3.67 -10.96
C GLY A 69 10.07 -3.13 -10.03
N LEU A 70 10.36 -1.97 -9.45
CA LEU A 70 9.54 -1.38 -8.38
C LEU A 70 8.14 -0.95 -8.83
N ARG A 71 7.96 -0.60 -10.11
CA ARG A 71 6.65 -0.25 -10.67
C ARG A 71 5.70 -1.45 -10.64
N ALA A 72 6.18 -2.58 -11.13
CA ALA A 72 5.42 -3.82 -11.15
C ALA A 72 5.18 -4.36 -9.74
N ALA A 73 6.19 -4.26 -8.85
CA ALA A 73 6.05 -4.63 -7.46
C ALA A 73 4.97 -3.79 -6.75
N TYR A 74 4.94 -2.48 -6.99
CA TYR A 74 3.91 -1.57 -6.50
C TYR A 74 2.50 -1.94 -7.00
N ASP A 75 2.34 -2.10 -8.31
CA ASP A 75 1.04 -2.44 -8.90
C ASP A 75 0.53 -3.80 -8.41
N HIS A 76 1.44 -4.77 -8.25
CA HIS A 76 1.09 -6.11 -7.74
C HIS A 76 0.69 -6.07 -6.27
N ALA A 77 1.51 -5.46 -5.41
CA ALA A 77 1.28 -5.43 -3.97
C ALA A 77 -0.01 -4.68 -3.62
N THR A 78 -0.20 -3.48 -4.18
CA THR A 78 -1.43 -2.69 -3.97
C THR A 78 -2.65 -3.31 -4.68
N GLY A 79 -2.41 -4.09 -5.74
CA GLY A 79 -3.37 -4.96 -6.42
C GLY A 79 -3.98 -5.98 -5.48
N THR A 80 -3.12 -6.75 -4.81
CA THR A 80 -3.50 -7.79 -3.85
C THR A 80 -4.28 -7.21 -2.67
N VAL A 81 -3.78 -6.15 -2.03
CA VAL A 81 -4.47 -5.50 -0.90
C VAL A 81 -5.85 -5.00 -1.29
N LEU A 82 -6.02 -4.40 -2.48
CA LEU A 82 -7.33 -3.95 -2.94
C LEU A 82 -8.30 -5.12 -3.22
N ALA A 83 -7.80 -6.24 -3.74
CA ALA A 83 -8.63 -7.43 -3.94
C ALA A 83 -9.12 -7.97 -2.60
N ASP A 84 -8.23 -8.03 -1.61
CA ASP A 84 -8.52 -8.51 -0.26
C ASP A 84 -9.45 -7.55 0.50
N LEU A 85 -9.29 -6.25 0.32
CA LEU A 85 -10.19 -5.24 0.89
C LEU A 85 -11.60 -5.27 0.28
N ARG A 86 -11.75 -5.82 -0.93
CA ARG A 86 -13.05 -6.00 -1.60
C ARG A 86 -13.74 -7.32 -1.25
N ASP A 87 -13.02 -8.24 -0.62
CA ASP A 87 -13.59 -9.46 -0.06
C ASP A 87 -14.04 -9.20 1.38
N PRO A 88 -15.36 -9.19 1.68
CA PRO A 88 -15.86 -8.90 3.02
C PRO A 88 -15.34 -9.85 4.10
N GLU A 89 -15.04 -11.12 3.76
CA GLU A 89 -14.52 -12.09 4.73
C GLU A 89 -13.08 -11.75 5.11
N VAL A 90 -12.28 -11.27 4.15
CA VAL A 90 -10.89 -10.86 4.40
C VAL A 90 -10.85 -9.48 5.05
N ALA A 91 -11.58 -8.50 4.50
CA ALA A 91 -11.68 -7.13 5.02
C ALA A 91 -12.07 -7.09 6.51
N GLY A 92 -13.02 -7.92 6.91
CA GLY A 92 -13.48 -8.02 8.30
C GLY A 92 -12.59 -8.83 9.24
N THR A 93 -11.44 -9.36 8.78
CA THR A 93 -10.58 -10.22 9.60
C THR A 93 -10.06 -9.46 10.82
N PRO A 94 -10.40 -9.90 12.05
CA PRO A 94 -9.94 -9.24 13.26
C PRO A 94 -8.50 -9.64 13.58
N TYR A 95 -7.73 -8.70 14.13
CA TYR A 95 -6.43 -9.00 14.71
C TYR A 95 -6.09 -8.03 15.86
N GLU A 96 -5.17 -8.45 16.72
CA GLU A 96 -4.66 -7.65 17.83
C GLU A 96 -3.39 -6.90 17.40
N SER A 97 -3.49 -5.59 17.22
CA SER A 97 -2.34 -4.75 16.93
C SER A 97 -1.63 -4.32 18.22
N PRO A 98 -0.30 -4.47 18.32
CA PRO A 98 0.47 -3.93 19.44
C PRO A 98 0.36 -2.41 19.61
N ILE A 99 0.02 -1.69 18.52
CA ILE A 99 -0.01 -0.22 18.48
C ILE A 99 -1.44 0.32 18.60
N PHE A 100 -2.40 -0.36 17.96
CA PHE A 100 -3.78 0.13 17.84
C PHE A 100 -4.80 -0.66 18.67
N GLY A 101 -4.40 -1.77 19.31
CA GLY A 101 -5.31 -2.69 19.98
C GLY A 101 -6.15 -3.51 19.00
N ALA A 102 -7.31 -3.99 19.46
CA ALA A 102 -8.25 -4.76 18.65
C ALA A 102 -8.73 -3.95 17.43
N THR A 103 -8.51 -4.48 16.23
CA THR A 103 -8.85 -3.83 14.96
C THR A 103 -9.19 -4.86 13.88
N THR A 104 -9.53 -4.40 12.67
CA THR A 104 -9.76 -5.24 11.48
C THR A 104 -8.74 -4.92 10.39
N PHE A 105 -8.62 -5.81 9.40
CA PHE A 105 -7.81 -5.54 8.20
C PHE A 105 -8.22 -4.22 7.53
N GLU A 106 -9.51 -4.05 7.24
CA GLU A 106 -10.01 -2.84 6.56
C GLU A 106 -9.75 -1.54 7.33
N ALA A 107 -9.89 -1.55 8.66
CA ALA A 107 -9.68 -0.37 9.49
C ALA A 107 -8.20 0.07 9.46
N MET A 108 -7.29 -0.89 9.38
CA MET A 108 -5.85 -0.64 9.30
C MET A 108 -5.41 -0.21 7.90
N VAL A 109 -5.98 -0.79 6.86
CA VAL A 109 -5.75 -0.33 5.49
C VAL A 109 -6.26 1.11 5.29
N ASP A 110 -7.43 1.45 5.85
CA ASP A 110 -7.97 2.81 5.78
C ASP A 110 -7.17 3.81 6.62
N GLY A 111 -6.78 3.43 7.85
CA GLY A 111 -6.09 4.31 8.77
C GLY A 111 -4.59 4.49 8.50
N PHE A 112 -3.95 3.49 7.87
CA PHE A 112 -2.50 3.48 7.69
C PHE A 112 -2.09 3.46 6.22
N LEU A 113 -2.39 2.38 5.46
CA LEU A 113 -1.89 2.26 4.08
C LEU A 113 -2.45 3.35 3.15
N SER A 114 -3.70 3.75 3.37
CA SER A 114 -4.29 4.88 2.65
C SER A 114 -3.60 6.20 3.00
N PHE A 115 -3.24 6.42 4.27
CA PHE A 115 -2.50 7.60 4.70
C PHE A 115 -1.05 7.61 4.17
N ASP A 116 -0.43 6.43 4.09
CA ASP A 116 0.92 6.23 3.55
C ASP A 116 1.06 6.77 2.12
N PHE A 117 0.06 6.50 1.24
CA PHE A 117 0.02 7.07 -0.11
C PHE A 117 -0.09 8.60 -0.13
N VAL A 118 -0.69 9.22 0.89
CA VAL A 118 -0.81 10.68 0.98
C VAL A 118 0.50 11.30 1.43
N VAL A 119 1.19 10.67 2.40
CA VAL A 119 2.47 11.14 2.92
C VAL A 119 3.58 11.02 1.87
N HIS A 120 3.57 9.94 1.08
CA HIS A 120 4.66 9.61 0.17
C HIS A 120 4.39 9.88 -1.32
N GLY A 121 3.21 10.37 -1.70
CA GLY A 121 2.75 10.46 -3.11
C GLY A 121 2.65 11.84 -3.75
#